data_AF-U7NIH5-F1
#
_entry.id   AF-U7NIH5-F1
#
_cell.length_a   1.000
_cell.length_b   1.000
_cell.length_c   1.000
_cell.angle_alpha   90.00
_cell.angle_beta   90.00
_cell.angle_gamma   90.00
#
_symmetry.space_group_name_H-M   'P 1'
#
loop_
_entity.id
_entity.type
_entity.pdbx_description
1 polymer ?
#
loop_
_entity_poly.entity_id
_entity_poly.type
_entity_poly.pdbx_seq_one_letter_code
_entity_poly.pdbx_strand_id
1 'polypeptide(L)' 'MENRTARLTLLIDPEKKKIFEALCKQEDVTPSQKVRQFIREYVEERLGPDWRESSAQKTD' A
#
# COMPACT_ATOMS: atom_id res chain seq x y z
N MET A 1 -3.06 -5.35 -21.02
CA MET A 1 -2.69 -5.52 -19.59
C MET A 1 -3.91 -5.12 -18.80
N GLU A 2 -4.50 -6.06 -18.05
CA GLU A 2 -5.75 -5.82 -17.30
C GLU A 2 -5.65 -4.59 -16.39
N ASN A 3 -6.74 -3.82 -16.31
CA ASN A 3 -6.93 -2.64 -15.47
C ASN A 3 -6.90 -2.98 -13.95
N ARG A 4 -5.75 -3.48 -13.44
CA ARG A 4 -5.59 -3.83 -12.01
C ARG A 4 -5.00 -2.70 -11.17
N THR A 5 -4.85 -1.50 -11.73
CA THR A 5 -4.30 -0.35 -11.01
C THR A 5 -5.37 0.72 -10.81
N ALA A 6 -5.83 0.86 -9.57
CA ALA A 6 -6.63 2.01 -9.13
C ALA A 6 -5.73 3.07 -8.48
N ARG A 7 -6.12 4.34 -8.56
CA ARG A 7 -5.42 5.45 -7.90
C ARG A 7 -5.98 5.64 -6.49
N LEU A 8 -5.10 5.63 -5.49
CA LEU A 8 -5.42 6.02 -4.11
C LEU A 8 -4.73 7.36 -3.83
N THR A 9 -5.52 8.40 -3.52
CA THR A 9 -5.01 9.73 -3.12
C THR A 9 -5.11 9.86 -1.61
N LEU A 10 -4.02 10.25 -0.95
CA LEU A 10 -3.95 10.41 0.49
C LEU A 10 -3.40 11.80 0.82
N LEU A 11 -3.96 12.45 1.83
CA LEU A 11 -3.38 13.65 2.43
C LEU A 11 -2.53 13.23 3.62
N ILE A 12 -1.30 13.74 3.69
CA ILE A 12 -0.38 13.53 4.79
C ILE A 12 0.22 14.87 5.17
N ASP A 13 0.56 15.00 6.45
CA ASP A 13 1.31 16.13 6.96
C ASP A 13 2.62 16.35 6.15
N PRO A 14 2.96 17.60 5.79
CA PRO A 14 4.12 17.89 4.96
C PRO A 14 5.46 17.54 5.62
N GLU A 15 5.59 17.60 6.94
CA GLU A 15 6.83 17.20 7.63
C GLU A 15 6.98 15.68 7.61
N LYS A 16 5.91 14.94 7.88
CA LYS A 16 5.89 13.47 7.76
C LYS A 16 6.23 13.02 6.35
N LYS A 17 5.71 13.72 5.32
CA LYS A 17 6.05 13.43 3.92
C LYS A 17 7.55 13.55 3.67
N LYS A 18 8.18 14.64 4.12
CA LYS A 18 9.64 14.86 3.93
C LYS A 18 10.47 13.78 4.61
N ILE A 19 10.12 13.42 5.86
CA ILE A 19 10.82 12.36 6.60
C ILE A 19 10.65 11.02 5.88
N PHE A 20 9.43 10.69 5.44
CA PHE A 20 9.16 9.46 4.71
C PHE A 20 9.94 9.37 3.39
N GLU A 21 10.00 10.45 2.62
CA GLU A 21 10.78 10.53 1.39
C GLU A 21 12.28 10.37 1.64
N ALA A 22 12.80 10.96 2.72
CA ALA A 22 14.20 10.81 3.12
C ALA A 22 14.54 9.37 3.50
N LEU A 23 13.69 8.69 4.27
CA LEU A 23 13.85 7.27 4.63
C LEU A 23 13.80 6.38 3.39
N CYS A 24 12.82 6.60 2.51
CA CYS A 24 12.71 5.86 1.25
C CYS A 24 13.98 6.00 0.39
N LYS A 25 14.55 7.22 0.33
CA LYS A 25 15.80 7.48 -0.39
C LYS A 25 17.00 6.76 0.22
N GLN A 26 17.07 6.62 1.54
CA GLN A 26 18.15 5.88 2.22
C GLN A 26 18.11 4.39 1.90
N GLU A 27 16.91 3.84 1.71
CA GLU A 27 16.67 2.43 1.39
C GLU A 27 16.65 2.14 -0.13
N ASP A 28 16.93 3.12 -0.98
CA ASP A 28 16.86 3.03 -2.45
C ASP A 28 15.49 2.54 -2.98
N VAL A 29 14.41 3.01 -2.35
CA VAL A 29 13.03 2.71 -2.74
C VAL A 29 12.21 3.98 -2.96
N THR A 30 11.18 3.89 -3.77
CA THR A 30 10.22 5.00 -3.95
C THR A 30 9.15 4.99 -2.87
N PRO A 31 8.60 6.18 -2.48
CA PRO A 31 7.46 6.27 -1.57
C PRO A 31 6.28 5.37 -1.97
N SER A 32 5.98 5.30 -3.27
CA SER A 32 4.91 4.46 -3.81
C SER A 32 5.14 2.97 -3.60
N GLN A 33 6.39 2.49 -3.69
CA GLN A 33 6.72 1.09 -3.42
C GLN A 33 6.51 0.77 -1.94
N LYS A 34 6.99 1.64 -1.05
CA LYS A 34 6.86 1.45 0.39
C LYS A 34 5.40 1.53 0.87
N VAL A 35 4.60 2.46 0.34
CA VAL A 35 3.16 2.53 0.62
C VAL A 35 2.44 1.25 0.16
N ARG A 36 2.78 0.71 -1.03
CA ARG A 36 2.20 -0.55 -1.50
C ARG A 36 2.57 -1.73 -0.60
N GLN A 37 3.80 -1.75 -0.09
CA GLN A 37 4.25 -2.75 0.88
C GLN A 37 3.41 -2.66 2.16
N PHE A 38 3.25 -1.47 2.75
CA PHE A 38 2.45 -1.28 3.95
C PHE A 38 0.98 -1.67 3.75
N ILE A 39 0.38 -1.34 2.60
CA ILE A 39 -0.99 -1.75 2.27
C ILE A 39 -1.09 -3.27 2.23
N ARG A 40 -0.15 -3.94 1.57
CA ARG A 40 -0.14 -5.41 1.48
C ARG A 40 0.00 -6.05 2.85
N GLU A 41 0.99 -5.61 3.65
CA GLU A 41 1.22 -6.13 4.99
C GLU A 41 -0.01 -5.93 5.89
N TYR A 42 -0.64 -4.75 5.85
CA TYR A 42 -1.85 -4.48 6.61
C TYR A 42 -3.03 -5.38 6.20
N VAL A 43 -3.21 -5.64 4.90
CA VAL A 43 -4.28 -6.51 4.40
C VAL A 43 -4.01 -7.97 4.79
N GLU A 44 -2.78 -8.45 4.60
CA GLU A 44 -2.38 -9.82 4.93
C GLU A 44 -2.42 -10.08 6.43
N GLU A 45 -2.04 -9.11 7.27
CA GLU A 45 -2.16 -9.21 8.72
C GLU A 45 -3.63 -9.39 9.17
N ARG A 46 -4.57 -8.75 8.47
CA ARG A 46 -6.00 -8.75 8.84
C ARG A 46 -6.80 -9.89 8.25
N LEU A 47 -6.49 -10.31 7.03
CA LEU A 47 -7.28 -11.27 6.26
C LEU A 47 -6.53 -12.57 5.94
N GLY A 48 -5.23 -12.64 6.26
CA GLY A 48 -4.36 -13.75 5.88
C GLY A 48 -3.79 -13.61 4.47
N PRO A 49 -2.86 -14.51 4.07
CA PRO A 49 -2.20 -14.47 2.76
C PRO A 49 -3.17 -14.67 1.60
N ASP A 50 -4.28 -15.38 1.83
CA ASP A 50 -5.32 -15.67 0.84
C ASP A 50 -6.44 -14.62 0.80
N TRP A 51 -6.12 -13.36 1.17
CA TRP A 51 -7.09 -12.26 1.26
C TRP A 51 -7.91 -12.03 -0.03
N ARG A 52 -7.38 -12.43 -1.19
CA ARG A 52 -8.09 -12.37 -2.47
C ARG A 52 -9.34 -13.25 -2.47
N GLU A 53 -9.27 -14.43 -1.86
CA GLU A 53 -10.40 -15.36 -1.73
C GLU A 53 -11.46 -14.80 -0.78
N SER A 54 -11.02 -14.15 0.30
CA SER A 54 -11.92 -13.48 1.26
C SER A 54 -12.71 -12.31 0.65
N SER A 55 -12.15 -11.63 -0.36
CA SER A 55 -12.84 -10.54 -1.07
C SER A 55 -13.90 -11.04 -2.08
N ALA A 56 -13.71 -12.24 -2.64
CA ALA A 56 -14.69 -12.86 -3.53
C ALA A 56 -15.95 -13.32 -2.78
N GLN A 57 -15.84 -13.65 -1.49
CA GLN A 57 -16.95 -14.15 -0.67
C GLN A 57 -17.89 -13.05 -0.12
N LYS A 58 -17.52 -11.76 -0.20
CA LYS A 58 -18.27 -10.64 0.42
C LYS A 58 -19.01 -9.73 -0.57
N THR A 59 -19.06 -10.11 -1.85
CA THR A 59 -19.72 -9.30 -2.90
C THR A 59 -20.92 -10.05 -3.53
N ASP A 60 -21.60 -10.89 -2.75
CA ASP A 60 -22.91 -11.48 -3.09
C ASP A 60 -23.98 -11.01 -2.09
#